data_AF-A0A848KDY1-F1
#
_entry.id   AF-A0A848KDY1-F1
#
_cell.length_a   1.000
_cell.length_b   1.000
_cell.length_c   1.000
_cell.angle_alpha   90.00
_cell.angle_beta   90.00
_cell.angle_gamma   90.00
#
_symmetry.space_group_name_H-M   'P 1'
#
loop_
_entity.id
_entity.type
_entity.pdbx_description
1 polymer ?
#
loop_
_entity_poly.entity_id
_entity_poly.type
_entity_poly.pdbx_seq_one_letter_code
_entity_poly.pdbx_strand_id
1 'polypeptide(L)'
;MSLRTAVRGGLVLLAVPNLAWGSWATLWPRHFFDTFPGFGFHWTAAYPPYNHHLIADLGASFLTLGALLAIAIVLSNRTVTTVVLIAAALFGALHLRFHVMSGGELSGPDQFLSVLTLIGGAVVPLALLAMNLRSAPD
;
A
#
# COMPACT_ATOMS: atom_id res chain seq x y z
N MET A 1 6.60 -24.40 3.59
CA MET A 1 5.38 -23.55 3.55
C MET A 1 4.75 -23.68 2.18
N SER A 2 3.44 -23.88 2.05
CA SER A 2 2.78 -23.98 0.73
C SER A 2 2.71 -22.60 0.04
N LEU A 3 2.65 -22.57 -1.30
CA LEU A 3 2.45 -21.31 -2.04
C LEU A 3 1.18 -20.58 -1.60
N ARG A 4 0.09 -21.31 -1.34
CA ARG A 4 -1.17 -20.75 -0.83
C ARG A 4 -0.99 -20.08 0.52
N THR A 5 -0.26 -20.71 1.45
CA THR A 5 0.06 -20.11 2.76
C THR A 5 0.91 -18.85 2.60
N ALA A 6 1.90 -18.88 1.71
CA ALA A 6 2.74 -17.71 1.42
C ALA A 6 1.92 -16.54 0.85
N VAL A 7 1.03 -16.81 -0.12
CA VAL A 7 0.14 -15.81 -0.72
C VAL A 7 -0.77 -15.19 0.34
N ARG A 8 -1.41 -16.00 1.20
CA ARG A 8 -2.25 -15.49 2.30
C ARG A 8 -1.46 -14.61 3.27
N GLY A 9 -0.26 -15.04 3.67
CA GLY A 9 0.61 -14.24 4.52
C GLY A 9 0.98 -12.90 3.88
N GLY A 10 1.31 -12.91 2.59
CA GLY A 10 1.58 -11.69 1.83
C GLY A 10 0.37 -10.77 1.67
N LEU A 11 -0.83 -11.32 1.47
CA LEU A 11 -2.06 -10.52 1.45
C LEU A 11 -2.31 -9.84 2.80
N VAL A 12 -2.08 -10.54 3.92
CA VAL A 12 -2.17 -9.94 5.27
C VAL A 12 -1.15 -8.81 5.44
N LEU A 13 0.09 -9.06 5.01
CA LEU A 13 1.18 -8.07 5.05
C LEU A 13 0.83 -6.80 4.27
N LEU A 14 0.09 -6.91 3.16
CA LEU A 14 -0.39 -5.77 2.39
C LEU A 14 -1.65 -5.14 2.99
N ALA A 15 -2.60 -5.94 3.48
CA ALA A 15 -3.89 -5.46 3.96
C ALA A 15 -3.75 -4.61 5.22
N VAL A 16 -2.96 -5.07 6.20
CA VAL A 16 -2.86 -4.44 7.52
C VAL A 16 -2.34 -3.00 7.43
N PRO A 17 -1.23 -2.69 6.75
CA PRO A 17 -0.77 -1.31 6.61
C PRO A 17 -1.76 -0.41 5.87
N ASN A 18 -2.39 -0.90 4.79
CA ASN A 18 -3.39 -0.13 4.05
C ASN A 18 -4.60 0.21 4.93
N LEU A 19 -5.13 -0.75 5.69
CA LEU A 19 -6.21 -0.48 6.63
C LEU A 19 -5.80 0.48 7.74
N ALA A 20 -4.60 0.34 8.29
CA ALA A 20 -4.08 1.20 9.34
C ALA A 20 -3.88 2.64 8.85
N TRP A 21 -3.16 2.84 7.75
CA TRP A 21 -2.92 4.16 7.16
C TRP A 21 -4.20 4.81 6.66
N GLY A 22 -5.08 4.04 6.00
CA GLY A 22 -6.37 4.52 5.54
C GLY A 22 -7.27 4.98 6.69
N SER A 23 -7.34 4.20 7.78
CA SER A 23 -8.10 4.58 8.98
C SER A 23 -7.52 5.84 9.63
N TRP A 24 -6.19 5.92 9.74
CA TRP A 24 -5.52 7.08 10.33
C TRP A 24 -5.75 8.36 9.52
N ALA A 25 -5.55 8.31 8.20
CA ALA A 25 -5.79 9.43 7.30
C ALA A 25 -7.27 9.86 7.27
N THR A 26 -8.21 8.92 7.45
CA THR A 26 -9.65 9.22 7.46
C THR A 26 -10.10 9.82 8.80
N LEU A 27 -9.67 9.25 9.92
CA LEU A 27 -10.15 9.64 11.26
C LEU A 27 -9.41 10.86 11.82
N TRP A 28 -8.11 11.00 11.51
CA TRP A 28 -7.27 12.10 11.97
C TRP A 28 -6.42 12.67 10.82
N PRO A 29 -7.05 13.23 9.77
CA PRO A 29 -6.35 13.63 8.54
C PRO A 29 -5.24 14.65 8.78
N ARG A 30 -5.45 15.60 9.69
CA ARG A 30 -4.42 16.60 10.02
C ARG A 30 -3.21 15.96 10.69
N HIS A 31 -3.45 15.10 11.68
CA HIS A 31 -2.39 14.40 12.37
C HIS A 31 -1.62 13.47 11.43
N PHE A 32 -2.33 12.75 10.54
CA PHE A 32 -1.70 11.93 9.50
C PHE A 32 -0.79 12.79 8.60
N PHE A 33 -1.29 13.91 8.08
CA PHE A 33 -0.49 14.82 7.27
C PHE A 33 0.76 15.32 7.99
N ASP A 34 0.62 15.72 9.25
CA ASP A 34 1.73 16.29 10.00
C ASP A 34 2.77 15.22 10.38
N THR A 35 2.37 13.97 10.66
CA THR A 35 3.24 13.01 11.37
C THR A 35 3.49 11.67 10.65
N PHE A 36 2.87 11.40 9.50
CA PHE A 36 3.11 10.15 8.77
C PHE A 36 4.57 10.05 8.29
N PRO A 37 5.21 8.87 8.35
CA PRO A 37 4.70 7.55 8.75
C PRO A 37 4.76 7.26 10.26
N GLY A 38 5.08 8.26 11.07
CA GLY A 38 5.40 8.13 12.49
C GLY A 38 6.90 8.03 12.73
N PHE A 39 7.28 7.60 13.94
CA PHE A 39 8.69 7.36 14.30
C PHE A 39 9.63 8.58 14.13
N GLY A 40 9.08 9.80 14.19
CA GLY A 40 9.84 11.04 14.02
C GLY A 40 10.03 11.49 12.56
N PHE A 41 9.47 10.76 11.60
CA PHE A 41 9.46 11.13 10.18
C PHE A 41 8.19 11.91 9.82
N HIS A 42 8.26 12.72 8.75
CA HIS A 42 7.18 13.65 8.35
C HIS A 42 6.99 13.65 6.81
N TRP A 43 6.80 12.48 6.21
CA TRP A 43 6.81 12.28 4.76
C TRP A 43 5.70 13.01 4.01
N THR A 44 4.50 13.08 4.57
CA THR A 44 3.38 13.82 3.95
C THR A 44 3.53 15.32 4.10
N ALA A 45 4.07 15.80 5.23
CA ALA A 45 4.30 17.21 5.49
C ALA A 45 5.36 17.82 4.57
N ALA A 46 6.19 16.99 3.92
CA ALA A 46 7.13 17.42 2.88
C ALA A 46 6.43 17.94 1.61
N TYR A 47 5.12 17.72 1.45
CA TYR A 47 4.33 18.20 0.31
C TYR A 47 3.28 19.25 0.76
N PRO A 48 3.69 20.46 1.18
CA PRO A 48 2.77 21.51 1.60
C PRO A 48 2.06 22.17 0.39
N PRO A 49 0.89 22.83 0.60
CA PRO A 49 0.16 22.97 1.87
C PRO A 49 -0.78 21.79 2.16
N TYR A 50 -1.17 21.64 3.44
CA TYR A 50 -2.20 20.68 3.83
C TYR A 50 -3.50 20.91 3.06
N ASN A 51 -4.02 19.84 2.45
CA ASN A 51 -5.33 19.81 1.83
C ASN A 51 -6.16 18.67 2.43
N HIS A 52 -7.21 19.03 3.19
CA HIS A 52 -8.08 18.05 3.86
C HIS A 52 -8.72 17.07 2.88
N HIS A 53 -9.17 17.56 1.71
CA HIS A 53 -9.82 16.71 0.70
C HIS A 53 -8.85 15.65 0.17
N LEU A 54 -7.62 16.05 -0.19
CA LEU A 54 -6.63 15.11 -0.72
C LEU A 54 -6.21 14.05 0.31
N ILE A 55 -6.11 14.41 1.59
CA ILE A 55 -5.81 13.42 2.65
C ILE A 55 -7.00 12.49 2.90
N ALA A 56 -8.24 13.00 2.83
CA ALA A 56 -9.43 12.16 2.90
C ALA A 56 -9.51 11.18 1.72
N ASP A 57 -9.23 11.63 0.49
CA ASP A 57 -9.18 10.77 -0.70
C ASP A 57 -8.08 9.71 -0.61
N LEU A 58 -6.90 10.07 -0.10
CA LEU A 58 -5.82 9.13 0.18
C LEU A 58 -6.24 8.08 1.21
N GLY A 59 -6.90 8.51 2.29
CA GLY A 59 -7.44 7.63 3.32
C GLY A 59 -8.46 6.63 2.75
N ALA A 60 -9.41 7.13 1.96
CA ALA A 60 -10.42 6.32 1.28
C ALA A 60 -9.79 5.32 0.29
N SER A 61 -8.75 5.74 -0.43
CA SER A 61 -8.00 4.88 -1.36
C SER A 61 -7.33 3.72 -0.64
N PHE A 62 -6.62 4.00 0.47
CA PHE A 62 -5.99 2.97 1.28
C PHE A 62 -7.00 2.02 1.94
N LEU A 63 -8.11 2.54 2.48
CA LEU A 63 -9.19 1.69 3.03
C LEU A 63 -9.80 0.79 1.97
N THR A 64 -10.05 1.30 0.77
CA THR A 64 -10.57 0.52 -0.35
C THR A 64 -9.61 -0.60 -0.73
N LEU A 65 -8.32 -0.31 -0.88
CA LEU A 65 -7.32 -1.32 -1.21
C LEU A 65 -7.17 -2.36 -0.10
N GLY A 66 -7.14 -1.91 1.16
CA GLY A 66 -7.10 -2.78 2.34
C GLY A 66 -8.31 -3.71 2.42
N ALA A 67 -9.51 -3.20 2.13
CA ALA A 67 -10.74 -4.00 2.09
C ALA A 67 -10.71 -5.05 0.97
N LEU A 68 -10.26 -4.69 -0.23
CA LEU A 68 -10.11 -5.63 -1.34
C LEU A 68 -9.11 -6.75 -1.02
N LEU A 69 -7.99 -6.43 -0.37
CA LEU A 69 -7.02 -7.40 0.11
C LEU A 69 -7.62 -8.32 1.18
N ALA A 70 -8.40 -7.78 2.12
CA ALA A 70 -9.12 -8.56 3.12
C ALA A 70 -10.14 -9.52 2.48
N ILE A 71 -10.89 -9.05 1.47
CA ILE A 71 -11.83 -9.88 0.70
C ILE A 71 -11.09 -11.03 0.02
N ALA A 72 -9.93 -10.79 -0.59
CA ALA A 72 -9.12 -11.85 -1.20
C ALA A 72 -8.68 -12.91 -0.16
N ILE A 73 -8.32 -12.49 1.07
CA ILE A 73 -7.95 -13.40 2.17
C ILE A 73 -9.14 -14.27 2.60
N VAL A 74 -10.32 -13.66 2.76
CA VAL A 74 -11.55 -14.34 3.23
C VAL A 74 -12.04 -15.31 2.17
N LEU A 75 -12.24 -14.85 0.94
CA LEU A 75 -12.80 -15.66 -0.13
C LEU A 75 -11.86 -16.76 -0.60
N SER A 76 -10.54 -16.60 -0.42
CA SER A 76 -9.53 -17.60 -0.80
C SER A 76 -9.62 -18.04 -2.28
N ASN A 77 -10.24 -17.19 -3.12
CA ASN A 77 -10.52 -17.49 -4.51
C ASN A 77 -9.37 -16.99 -5.39
N ARG A 78 -8.88 -17.85 -6.28
CA ARG A 78 -7.74 -17.56 -7.15
C ARG A 78 -7.97 -16.36 -8.07
N THR A 79 -9.15 -16.27 -8.69
CA THR A 79 -9.48 -15.19 -9.62
C THR A 79 -9.60 -13.85 -8.90
N VAL A 80 -10.32 -13.82 -7.77
CA VAL A 80 -10.41 -12.62 -6.92
C VAL A 80 -9.03 -12.17 -6.47
N THR A 81 -8.20 -13.09 -5.98
CA THR A 81 -6.84 -12.81 -5.52
C THR A 81 -5.99 -12.21 -6.66
N THR A 82 -6.08 -12.76 -7.87
CA THR A 82 -5.39 -12.22 -9.05
C THR A 82 -5.81 -10.79 -9.35
N VAL A 83 -7.11 -10.50 -9.40
CA VAL A 83 -7.63 -9.15 -9.69
C VAL A 83 -7.14 -8.15 -8.64
N VAL A 84 -7.23 -8.51 -7.36
CA VAL A 84 -6.80 -7.64 -6.26
C VAL A 84 -5.29 -7.39 -6.28
N LEU A 85 -4.47 -8.40 -6.57
CA LEU A 85 -3.03 -8.25 -6.67
C LEU A 85 -2.61 -7.40 -7.88
N ILE A 86 -3.32 -7.49 -9.01
CA ILE A 86 -3.12 -6.59 -10.15
C ILE A 86 -3.45 -5.15 -9.76
N ALA A 87 -4.58 -4.91 -9.09
CA ALA A 87 -4.96 -3.58 -8.64
C ALA A 87 -3.95 -2.99 -7.64
N ALA A 88 -3.49 -3.80 -6.68
CA ALA A 88 -2.45 -3.42 -5.73
C ALA A 88 -1.11 -3.09 -6.42
N ALA A 89 -0.70 -3.91 -7.39
CA ALA A 89 0.51 -3.65 -8.18
C ALA A 89 0.39 -2.36 -8.99
N LEU A 90 -0.77 -2.09 -9.60
CA LEU A 90 -1.02 -0.86 -10.35
C LEU A 90 -0.92 0.37 -9.45
N PHE A 91 -1.58 0.34 -8.28
CA PHE A 91 -1.48 1.41 -7.30
C PHE A 91 -0.02 1.64 -6.87
N GLY A 92 0.68 0.58 -6.45
CA GLY A 92 2.08 0.66 -6.03
C GLY A 92 3.01 1.20 -7.12
N ALA A 93 2.83 0.75 -8.37
CA ALA A 93 3.63 1.20 -9.50
C ALA A 93 3.40 2.68 -9.83
N LEU A 94 2.15 3.15 -9.86
CA LEU A 94 1.83 4.55 -10.13
C LEU A 94 2.34 5.46 -9.00
N HIS A 95 2.22 5.02 -7.74
CA HIS A 95 2.69 5.77 -6.59
C HIS A 95 4.21 5.86 -6.54
N LEU A 96 4.91 4.74 -6.75
CA LEU A 96 6.38 4.72 -6.87
C LEU A 96 6.85 5.62 -8.04
N ARG A 97 6.17 5.51 -9.19
CA ARG A 97 6.45 6.34 -10.37
C ARG A 97 6.37 7.83 -10.04
N PHE A 98 5.35 8.27 -9.30
CA PHE A 98 5.22 9.66 -8.87
C PHE A 98 6.45 10.09 -8.05
N HIS A 99 6.79 9.37 -6.98
CA HIS A 99 7.91 9.74 -6.10
C HIS A 99 9.27 9.75 -6.79
N VAL A 100 9.50 8.84 -7.75
CA VAL A 100 10.76 8.82 -8.51
C VAL A 100 10.87 10.01 -9.47
N MET A 101 9.74 10.54 -9.96
CA MET A 101 9.73 11.62 -10.95
C MET A 101 9.41 13.01 -10.42
N SER A 102 8.82 13.14 -9.23
CA SER A 102 8.30 14.42 -8.73
C SER A 102 9.37 15.43 -8.30
N GLY A 103 10.66 15.11 -8.41
CA GLY A 103 11.72 15.92 -7.79
C GLY A 103 11.70 15.74 -6.27
N GLY A 104 12.88 15.79 -5.64
CA GLY A 104 13.04 15.39 -4.24
C GLY A 104 12.45 16.39 -3.24
N GLU A 105 11.25 16.11 -2.73
CA GLU A 105 10.72 16.78 -1.53
C GLU A 105 11.27 16.16 -0.24
N LEU A 106 11.63 14.87 -0.30
CA LEU A 106 12.34 14.16 0.76
C LEU A 106 13.81 14.02 0.40
N SER A 107 14.66 13.98 1.42
CA SER A 107 16.10 13.71 1.27
C SER A 107 16.61 12.75 2.35
N GLY A 108 17.82 12.21 2.16
CA GLY A 108 18.50 11.40 3.16
C GLY A 108 17.72 10.15 3.60
N PRO A 109 17.66 9.85 4.93
CA PRO A 109 16.95 8.69 5.45
C PRO A 109 15.46 8.65 5.11
N ASP A 110 14.77 9.80 5.14
CA ASP A 110 13.34 9.90 4.79
C ASP A 110 13.09 9.44 3.36
N GLN A 111 13.89 9.95 2.41
CA GLN A 111 13.76 9.57 1.01
C GLN A 111 14.06 8.09 0.80
N PHE A 112 15.13 7.58 1.41
CA PHE A 112 15.53 6.18 1.28
C PHE A 112 14.42 5.24 1.80
N LEU A 113 13.93 5.47 3.01
CA LEU A 113 12.90 4.63 3.62
C LEU A 113 11.54 4.75 2.90
N SER A 114 11.19 5.95 2.43
CA SER A 114 9.98 6.18 1.63
C SER A 114 10.05 5.39 0.32
N VAL A 115 11.13 5.54 -0.46
CA VAL A 115 11.32 4.82 -1.73
C VAL A 115 11.38 3.30 -1.51
N LEU A 116 12.08 2.82 -0.47
CA LEU A 116 12.13 1.40 -0.15
C LEU A 116 10.74 0.83 0.15
N THR A 117 9.93 1.56 0.91
CA THR A 117 8.53 1.19 1.20
C THR A 117 7.69 1.14 -0.07
N LEU A 118 7.85 2.12 -0.96
CA LEU A 118 7.14 2.19 -2.24
C LEU A 118 7.54 1.05 -3.19
N ILE A 119 8.83 0.70 -3.25
CA ILE A 119 9.31 -0.48 -3.99
C ILE A 119 8.64 -1.74 -3.45
N GLY A 120 8.59 -1.91 -2.12
CA GLY A 120 7.86 -3.01 -1.49
C GLY A 120 6.39 -3.06 -1.92
N GLY A 121 5.71 -1.91 -1.90
CA GLY A 121 4.32 -1.76 -2.33
C GLY A 121 4.08 -2.11 -3.81
N ALA A 122 5.06 -1.91 -4.69
CA ALA A 122 4.97 -2.27 -6.11
C ALA A 122 5.36 -3.74 -6.39
N VAL A 123 6.41 -4.23 -5.74
CA VAL A 123 7.03 -5.54 -6.05
C VAL A 123 6.34 -6.68 -5.32
N VAL A 124 5.93 -6.52 -4.06
CA VAL A 124 5.30 -7.60 -3.28
C VAL A 124 4.01 -8.09 -3.95
N PRO A 125 3.07 -7.24 -4.41
CA PRO A 125 1.87 -7.72 -5.11
C PRO A 125 2.19 -8.52 -6.37
N LEU A 126 3.21 -8.14 -7.13
CA LEU A 126 3.65 -8.87 -8.34
C LEU A 126 4.25 -10.24 -7.99
N ALA A 127 5.05 -10.32 -6.94
CA ALA A 127 5.61 -11.58 -6.46
C ALA A 127 4.48 -12.53 -5.99
N LEU A 128 3.53 -12.01 -5.21
CA LEU A 128 2.36 -12.78 -4.77
C LEU A 128 1.48 -13.19 -5.95
N LEU A 129 1.34 -12.35 -6.97
CA LEU A 129 0.60 -12.67 -8.19
C LEU A 129 1.24 -13.85 -8.90
N ALA A 130 2.56 -13.83 -9.09
CA ALA A 130 3.29 -14.94 -9.69
C ALA A 130 3.13 -16.25 -8.88
N MET A 131 3.13 -16.17 -7.54
CA MET A 131 2.89 -17.33 -6.68
C MET A 131 1.44 -17.85 -6.77
N ASN A 132 0.46 -16.94 -6.80
CA ASN A 132 -0.96 -17.28 -6.94
C ASN A 132 -1.24 -18.00 -8.27
N LEU A 133 -0.60 -17.54 -9.35
CA LEU A 133 -0.71 -18.15 -10.67
C LEU A 133 -0.03 -19.53 -10.78
N ARG A 134 0.97 -19.81 -9.93
CA ARG A 134 1.66 -21.11 -9.87
C ARG A 134 1.05 -22.11 -8.91
N SER A 135 0.15 -21.67 -8.04
CA SER A 135 -0.59 -22.56 -7.14
C SER A 135 -1.52 -23.46 -7.96
N ALA A 136 -1.73 -24.71 -7.54
CA ALA A 136 -2.67 -25.60 -8.22
C ALA A 136 -4.07 -24.95 -8.29
N PRO A 137 -4.82 -25.10 -9.40
CA PRO A 137 -6.24 -24.77 -9.39
C PRO A 137 -6.93 -25.57 -8.28
N ASP A 138 -7.92 -24.94 -7.63
CA ASP A 138 -8.86 -25.65 -6.76
C ASP A 138 -9.74 -26.60 -7.59
#